data_AF-A0A1Y3DNE0-F1
#
_entry.id   AF-A0A1Y3DNE0-F1
#
_cell.length_a   1.000
_cell.length_b   1.000
_cell.length_c   1.000
_cell.angle_alpha   90.00
_cell.angle_beta   90.00
_cell.angle_gamma   90.00
#
_symmetry.space_group_name_H-M   'P 1'
#
loop_
_entity.id
_entity.type
_entity.pdbx_description
1 polymer ?
#
loop_
_entity_poly.entity_id
_entity_poly.type
_entity_poly.pdbx_seq_one_letter_code
_entity_poly.pdbx_strand_id
1 'polypeptide(L)' 'MSDKSRRTFLFGITAVLIFCSFAAVESQRYMWIFSSICASILLIIDLMFLGVDKFNYDPFYSNWEKKHL' A
#
# COMPACT_ATOMS: atom_id res chain seq x y z
N MET A 1 0.20 3.13 -15.93
CA MET A 1 -0.98 2.84 -15.08
C MET A 1 -1.20 4.04 -14.18
N SER A 2 -2.41 4.61 -14.11
CA SER A 2 -2.71 5.74 -13.21
C SER A 2 -2.65 5.29 -11.75
N ASP A 3 -2.25 6.15 -10.80
CA ASP A 3 -2.21 5.83 -9.36
C ASP A 3 -3.56 5.33 -8.85
N LYS A 4 -4.66 5.88 -9.36
CA LYS A 4 -6.02 5.41 -9.06
C LYS A 4 -6.21 3.95 -9.49
N SER A 5 -5.78 3.62 -10.71
CA SER A 5 -5.87 2.25 -11.23
C SER A 5 -4.98 1.28 -10.46
N ARG A 6 -3.75 1.68 -10.11
CA ARG A 6 -2.82 0.88 -9.28
C ARG A 6 -3.43 0.57 -7.91
N ARG A 7 -4.02 1.58 -7.26
CA ARG A 7 -4.70 1.45 -5.97
C ARG A 7 -5.89 0.51 -6.03
N THR A 8 -6.78 0.71 -7.00
CA THR A 8 -7.94 -0.18 -7.19
C THR A 8 -7.51 -1.63 -7.40
N PHE A 9 -6.43 -1.84 -8.16
CA PHE A 9 -5.86 -3.16 -8.37
C PHE A 9 -5.30 -3.78 -7.07
N LEU A 10 -4.50 -3.02 -6.31
CA LEU A 10 -3.97 -3.46 -5.00
C LEU A 10 -5.08 -3.78 -4.00
N PHE A 11 -6.13 -2.95 -3.93
CA PHE A 11 -7.31 -3.23 -3.11
C PHE A 11 -8.02 -4.51 -3.55
N GLY A 12 -8.20 -4.70 -4.86
CA GLY A 12 -8.81 -5.90 -5.41
C GLY A 12 -8.03 -7.17 -5.06
N ILE A 13 -6.70 -7.15 -5.24
CA ILE A 13 -5.84 -8.28 -4.88
C ILE A 13 -5.92 -8.58 -3.38
N THR A 14 -5.83 -7.56 -2.53
CA THR A 14 -5.89 -7.76 -1.08
C THR A 14 -7.22 -8.38 -0.66
N ALA A 15 -8.34 -7.93 -1.24
CA ALA A 15 -9.65 -8.53 -0.97
C ALA A 15 -9.71 -10.01 -1.38
N VAL A 16 -9.17 -10.36 -2.55
CA VAL A 16 -9.09 -11.74 -3.03
C VAL A 16 -8.21 -12.60 -2.11
N LEU A 17 -7.05 -12.10 -1.69
CA LEU A 17 -6.15 -12.83 -0.80
C LEU A 17 -6.78 -13.11 0.57
N ILE A 18 -7.50 -12.12 1.12
CA ILE A 18 -8.26 -12.31 2.36
C ILE A 18 -9.31 -13.40 2.18
N PHE A 19 -10.09 -13.34 1.09
CA PHE A 19 -11.07 -14.38 0.78
C PHE A 19 -10.42 -15.77 0.66
N CYS A 20 -9.31 -15.89 -0.07
CA CYS A 20 -8.55 -17.14 -0.18
C CYS A 20 -8.07 -17.65 1.19
N SER A 21 -7.72 -16.76 2.11
CA SER A 21 -7.31 -17.13 3.47
C SER A 21 -8.43 -17.80 4.28
N PHE A 22 -9.69 -17.49 3.99
CA PHE A 22 -10.85 -18.14 4.60
C PHE A 22 -11.29 -19.39 3.84
N ALA A 23 -11.15 -19.41 2.52
CA ALA A 23 -11.56 -20.53 1.66
C ALA A 23 -10.52 -21.66 1.58
N ALA A 24 -9.26 -21.40 1.90
CA ALA A 24 -8.18 -22.38 1.81
C ALA A 24 -8.28 -23.49 2.87
N VAL A 25 -7.85 -24.69 2.48
CA VAL A 25 -7.67 -25.84 3.38
C VAL A 25 -6.61 -25.50 4.42
N GLU A 26 -6.76 -26.05 5.63
CA GLU A 26 -5.97 -25.71 6.82
C GLU A 26 -4.45 -25.77 6.62
N SER A 27 -3.97 -26.74 5.83
CA SER A 27 -2.54 -26.88 5.49
C SER A 27 -1.95 -25.71 4.71
N GLN A 28 -2.77 -24.97 3.97
CA GLN A 28 -2.36 -23.83 3.14
C GLN A 28 -2.82 -22.49 3.72
N ARG A 29 -3.63 -22.50 4.78
CA ARG A 29 -4.25 -21.31 5.34
C ARG A 29 -3.24 -20.25 5.76
N TYR A 30 -2.16 -20.67 6.41
CA TYR A 30 -1.10 -19.77 6.85
C TYR A 30 -0.38 -19.07 5.70
N MET A 31 -0.21 -19.74 4.55
CA MET A 31 0.40 -19.13 3.37
C MET A 31 -0.45 -17.95 2.88
N TRP A 32 -1.77 -18.16 2.75
CA TRP A 32 -2.70 -17.13 2.29
C TRP A 32 -2.84 -15.96 3.27
N ILE A 33 -2.84 -16.25 4.57
CA ILE A 33 -2.83 -15.23 5.62
C ILE A 33 -1.57 -14.37 5.50
N PHE A 34 -0.40 -15.00 5.35
CA PHE A 34 0.86 -14.28 5.19
C PHE A 34 0.87 -13.40 3.93
N SER A 35 0.43 -13.94 2.78
CA SER A 35 0.29 -13.16 1.54
C SER A 35 -0.65 -11.97 1.70
N SER A 36 -1.76 -12.14 2.43
CA SER A 36 -2.72 -11.06 2.73
C SER A 36 -2.09 -9.95 3.57
N ILE A 37 -1.25 -10.32 4.55
CA ILE A 37 -0.51 -9.35 5.38
C ILE A 37 0.48 -8.56 4.52
N CYS A 38 1.26 -9.22 3.67
CA CYS A 38 2.19 -8.53 2.77
C CYS A 38 1.47 -7.55 1.83
N ALA A 39 0.36 -7.97 1.21
CA ALA A 39 -0.43 -7.11 0.34
C ALA A 39 -1.05 -5.91 1.10
N SER A 40 -1.46 -6.12 2.35
CA SER A 40 -1.98 -5.06 3.23
C SER A 40 -0.90 -4.03 3.60
N ILE A 41 0.34 -4.46 3.86
CA ILE A 41 1.46 -3.54 4.11
C ILE A 41 1.73 -2.67 2.88
N LEU A 42 1.73 -3.25 1.67
CA LEU A 42 1.90 -2.49 0.43
C LEU A 42 0.78 -1.46 0.23
N LEU A 43 -0.47 -1.81 0.56
CA LEU A 43 -1.58 -0.86 0.57
C LEU A 43 -1.37 0.27 1.57
N ILE A 44 -0.94 -0.03 2.80
CA ILE A 44 -0.69 0.99 3.82
C ILE A 44 0.38 1.97 3.34
N ILE A 45 1.49 1.46 2.79
CA ILE A 45 2.55 2.29 2.20
C ILE A 45 1.96 3.18 1.10
N ASP A 46 1.23 2.61 0.13
CA ASP A 46 0.67 3.38 -0.98
C ASP A 46 -0.36 4.45 -0.51
N LEU A 47 -1.10 4.17 0.57
CA LEU A 47 -2.01 5.10 1.23
C LEU A 47 -1.26 6.19 2.01
N MET A 48 -0.11 5.90 2.60
CA MET A 48 0.73 6.94 3.24
C MET A 48 1.19 7.99 2.23
N PHE A 49 1.29 7.63 0.95
CA PHE A 49 1.60 8.52 -0.17
C PHE A 49 0.36 9.02 -0.92
N LEU A 50 -0.81 9.12 -0.26
CA LEU A 50 -2.06 9.63 -0.85
C LEU A 50 -2.03 11.11 -1.28
N GLY A 51 -1.06 11.90 -0.81
CA GLY A 51 -0.93 13.31 -1.15
C GLY A 51 0.19 13.57 -2.14
N VAL A 52 -0.15 14.09 -3.33
CA VAL A 52 0.80 14.57 -4.35
C VAL A 52 1.77 15.64 -3.79
N ASP A 53 1.36 16.32 -2.71
CA ASP A 53 2.11 17.42 -2.08
C ASP A 53 2.76 17.06 -0.73
N LYS A 54 2.67 15.82 -0.24
CA LYS A 54 2.98 15.51 1.18
C LYS A 54 4.28 14.74 1.44
N PHE A 55 4.89 14.15 0.42
CA PHE A 55 6.26 13.62 0.55
C PHE A 55 7.17 14.30 -0.47
N ASN A 56 7.58 15.51 -0.16
CA ASN A 56 8.68 16.16 -0.87
C ASN A 56 9.96 15.56 -0.29
N TYR A 57 10.45 14.46 -0.86
CA TYR A 57 11.76 13.93 -0.50
C TYR A 57 12.80 14.93 -0.98
N ASP A 58 13.18 15.81 -0.07
CA ASP A 58 14.19 16.82 -0.30
C ASP A 58 15.46 16.42 0.45
N PRO A 59 16.39 15.71 -0.22
CA PRO A 59 17.64 15.31 0.42
C PRO A 59 18.49 16.49 0.89
N PHE A 60 18.16 17.72 0.47
CA PHE A 60 18.87 18.95 0.82
C PHE A 60 18.02 19.92 1.65
N TYR A 61 16.82 19.55 2.11
CA TYR A 61 15.91 20.39 2.91
C TYR A 61 15.60 21.80 2.35
N SER A 62 15.88 22.06 1.07
CA SER A 62 15.61 23.33 0.38
C SER A 62 14.16 23.84 0.48
N ASN A 63 13.18 22.94 0.65
CA ASN A 63 11.78 23.27 0.83
C ASN A 63 11.45 23.80 2.23
N TRP A 64 12.30 23.57 3.24
CA TRP A 64 12.17 24.19 4.56
C TRP A 64 12.47 25.69 4.47
N GLU A 65 13.55 26.04 3.78
CA GLU A 65 14.06 27.41 3.67
C GLU A 65 13.03 28.37 3.05
N LYS A 66 12.23 27.88 2.10
CA LYS A 66 11.18 28.66 1.42
C LYS A 66 9.90 28.86 2.24
N LYS A 67 9.69 28.10 3.32
CA LYS A 67 8.44 28.13 4.10
C LYS A 67 8.38 29.26 5.13
N HIS A 68 9.45 30.05 5.25
CA HIS A 68 9.60 31.13 6.22
C HIS A 68 9.73 32.54 5.58
N LEU A 69 9.37 32.70 4.31
CA LEU A 69 9.22 33.99 3.64
C LEU A 69 7.74 34.35 3.46
#